data_AF-A0A3A4Y271-F1
#
_entry.id   AF-A0A3A4Y271-F1
#
_cell.length_a   1.000
_cell.length_b   1.000
_cell.length_c   1.000
_cell.angle_alpha   90.00
_cell.angle_beta   90.00
_cell.angle_gamma   90.00
#
_symmetry.space_group_name_H-M   'P 1'
#
loop_
_entity.id
_entity.type
_entity.pdbx_description
1 polymer ?
#
loop_
_entity_poly.entity_id
_entity_poly.type
_entity_poly.pdbx_seq_one_letter_code
_entity_poly.pdbx_strand_id
1 'polypeptide(L)'
;MQAIHLALDQHAIRFTPDGKIAVIDAITALSDLTDAKHIWRGLSQNHPEIITLCDTYHFKKAESTPVANVENWEKIQGFLFEYLIEESLTAVEES
;
A
#
# COMPACT_ATOMS: atom_id res chain seq x y z
N MET A 1 13.47 7.73 -19.88
CA MET A 1 12.10 7.45 -19.44
C MET A 1 11.88 8.19 -18.13
N GLN A 2 10.93 9.12 -18.10
CA GLN A 2 10.60 9.97 -16.93
C GLN A 2 9.51 9.28 -16.11
N ALA A 3 9.60 9.33 -14.79
CA ALA A 3 8.56 8.85 -13.88
C ALA A 3 7.53 9.96 -13.65
N ILE A 4 6.24 9.61 -13.65
CA ILE A 4 5.16 10.52 -13.29
C ILE A 4 4.94 10.40 -11.78
N HIS A 5 4.96 11.54 -11.08
CA HIS A 5 4.68 11.63 -9.66
C HIS A 5 3.34 12.36 -9.48
N LEU A 6 2.36 11.69 -8.90
CA LEU A 6 1.09 12.30 -8.49
C LEU A 6 1.15 12.52 -6.97
N ALA A 7 0.88 13.74 -6.52
CA ALA A 7 0.74 14.06 -5.10
C ALA A 7 -0.75 14.02 -4.74
N LEU A 8 -1.14 13.08 -3.88
CA LEU A 8 -2.44 13.00 -3.23
C LEU A 8 -2.18 13.37 -1.76
N ASP A 9 -2.52 14.60 -1.39
CA ASP A 9 -1.98 15.29 -0.21
C ASP A 9 -0.43 15.21 -0.10
N GLN A 10 0.15 15.49 1.07
CA GLN A 10 1.61 15.61 1.24
C GLN A 10 2.40 14.30 0.97
N HIS A 11 1.72 13.22 0.55
CA HIS A 11 2.29 11.91 0.27
C HIS A 11 2.46 11.67 -1.24
N ALA A 12 3.71 11.52 -1.67
CA ALA A 12 4.02 11.24 -3.06
C ALA A 12 3.87 9.74 -3.36
N ILE A 13 3.06 9.40 -4.37
CA ILE A 13 2.88 8.02 -4.82
C ILE A 13 3.78 7.77 -6.03
N ARG A 14 4.65 6.75 -5.94
CA ARG A 14 5.48 6.32 -7.08
C ARG A 14 4.73 5.32 -7.95
N PHE A 15 4.98 5.43 -9.25
CA PHE A 15 4.51 4.50 -10.26
C PHE A 15 5.69 3.92 -11.04
N THR A 16 5.58 2.66 -11.42
CA THR A 16 6.51 2.06 -12.38
C THR A 16 6.28 2.64 -13.78
N PRO A 17 7.24 2.50 -14.71
CA PRO A 17 7.08 2.97 -16.09
C PRO A 17 5.89 2.34 -16.83
N ASP A 18 5.50 1.12 -16.47
CA ASP A 18 4.32 0.41 -16.98
C ASP A 18 3.01 0.73 -16.21
N GLY A 19 3.06 1.68 -15.27
CA GLY A 19 1.86 2.23 -14.61
C GLY A 19 1.40 1.48 -13.36
N LYS A 20 2.20 0.55 -12.81
CA LYS A 20 1.91 -0.11 -11.54
C LYS A 20 2.17 0.84 -10.38
N ILE A 21 1.32 0.78 -9.36
CA ILE A 21 1.39 1.62 -8.16
C ILE A 21 2.31 0.98 -7.11
N ALA A 22 3.14 1.78 -6.44
CA ALA A 22 3.87 1.34 -5.26
C ALA A 22 2.91 1.19 -4.08
N VAL A 23 2.73 -0.05 -3.61
CA VAL A 23 1.71 -0.41 -2.61
C VAL A 23 1.95 0.33 -1.29
N ILE A 24 3.20 0.40 -0.82
CA ILE A 24 3.53 1.07 0.44
C ILE A 24 3.27 2.58 0.38
N ASP A 25 3.57 3.22 -0.74
CA ASP A 25 3.32 4.66 -0.92
C ASP A 25 1.81 4.94 -0.90
N ALA A 26 1.03 4.07 -1.54
CA ALA A 26 -0.42 4.18 -1.59
C ALA A 26 -1.07 3.93 -0.21
N ILE A 27 -0.58 2.95 0.56
CA ILE A 27 -1.01 2.75 1.95
C ILE A 27 -0.70 3.99 2.78
N THR A 28 0.51 4.54 2.66
CA THR A 28 0.92 5.76 3.39
C THR A 28 0.00 6.93 3.10
N ALA A 29 -0.38 7.12 1.83
CA ALA A 29 -1.29 8.16 1.41
C ALA A 29 -2.73 7.96 1.94
N LEU A 30 -3.15 6.72 2.20
CA LEU A 30 -4.49 6.38 2.70
C LEU A 30 -4.59 6.30 4.22
N SER A 31 -3.49 6.04 4.92
CA SER A 31 -3.47 5.78 6.37
C SER A 31 -2.99 6.97 7.21
N ASP A 32 -2.88 8.17 6.61
CA ASP A 32 -2.51 9.44 7.26
C ASP A 32 -1.43 9.31 8.35
N LEU A 33 -0.23 8.85 7.96
CA LEU A 33 1.01 8.75 8.77
C LEU A 33 1.11 7.56 9.75
N THR A 34 0.15 6.64 9.80
CA THR A 34 0.37 5.33 10.45
C THR A 34 1.50 4.57 9.74
N ASP A 35 2.28 3.75 10.45
CA ASP A 35 3.40 3.00 9.85
C ASP A 35 2.91 2.05 8.74
N ALA A 36 2.94 2.51 7.49
CA ALA A 36 2.45 1.77 6.33
C ALA A 36 3.17 0.42 6.14
N LYS A 37 4.42 0.29 6.63
CA LYS A 37 5.12 -1.00 6.62
C LYS A 37 4.53 -1.94 7.67
N HIS A 38 4.13 -1.41 8.83
CA HIS A 38 3.40 -2.18 9.84
C HIS A 38 2.06 -2.67 9.30
N ILE A 39 1.27 -1.78 8.70
CA ILE A 39 -0.03 -2.11 8.08
C ILE A 39 0.17 -3.18 7.01
N TRP A 40 1.11 -2.96 6.08
CA TRP A 40 1.40 -3.94 5.03
C TRP A 40 1.79 -5.31 5.61
N ARG A 41 2.62 -5.33 6.66
CA ARG A 41 3.00 -6.56 7.34
C ARG A 41 1.78 -7.26 7.95
N GLY A 42 0.95 -6.55 8.70
CA GLY A 42 -0.29 -7.10 9.27
C GLY A 42 -1.21 -7.65 8.19
N LEU A 43 -1.45 -6.86 7.14
CA LEU A 43 -2.25 -7.26 5.99
C LEU A 43 -1.74 -8.56 5.36
N SER A 44 -0.43 -8.65 5.12
CA SER A 44 0.19 -9.81 4.48
C SER A 44 0.25 -11.06 5.36
N GLN A 45 0.20 -10.88 6.68
CA GLN A 45 0.13 -11.97 7.65
C GLN A 45 -1.29 -12.53 7.75
N ASN A 46 -2.30 -11.65 7.73
CA ASN A 46 -3.71 -12.03 7.81
C ASN A 46 -4.23 -12.57 6.47
N HIS A 47 -3.74 -12.02 5.35
CA HIS A 47 -4.15 -12.35 3.99
C HIS A 47 -2.93 -12.61 3.10
N PRO A 48 -2.25 -13.76 3.22
CA PRO A 48 -1.06 -14.07 2.42
C PRO A 48 -1.28 -13.99 0.89
N GLU A 49 -2.51 -14.16 0.43
CA GLU A 49 -2.91 -14.04 -0.98
C GLU A 49 -2.59 -12.68 -1.58
N ILE A 50 -2.56 -11.59 -0.79
CA ILE A 50 -2.28 -10.25 -1.32
C ILE A 50 -0.84 -10.14 -1.85
N ILE A 51 0.07 -10.98 -1.34
CA ILE A 51 1.47 -11.02 -1.80
C ILE A 51 1.49 -11.48 -3.26
N THR A 52 0.61 -12.40 -3.63
CA THR A 52 0.49 -12.92 -5.00
C THR A 52 -0.11 -11.91 -5.98
N LEU A 53 -0.77 -10.87 -5.46
CA LEU A 53 -1.30 -9.76 -6.26
C LEU A 53 -0.22 -8.72 -6.59
N CYS A 54 0.95 -8.81 -5.95
CA CYS A 54 2.03 -7.87 -6.10
C CYS A 54 3.16 -8.43 -6.96
N ASP A 55 3.67 -7.58 -7.85
CA ASP A 55 5.00 -7.75 -8.42
C ASP A 55 6.04 -7.06 -7.53
N THR A 56 7.31 -7.38 -7.79
CA THR A 56 8.44 -6.68 -7.18
C THR A 56 9.08 -5.72 -8.17
N TYR A 57 9.27 -4.46 -7.76
CA TYR A 57 9.95 -3.44 -8.56
C TYR A 57 11.03 -2.71 -7.77
N HIS A 58 12.14 -2.41 -8.45
CA HIS A 58 13.28 -1.68 -7.90
C HIS A 58 13.32 -0.26 -8.46
N PHE A 59 12.90 0.71 -7.67
CA PHE A 59 13.09 2.12 -8.01
C PHE A 59 14.57 2.50 -7.87
N LYS A 60 15.05 3.46 -8.66
CA LYS A 60 16.48 3.81 -8.86
C LYS A 60 17.32 4.09 -7.58
N LYS A 61 16.72 4.15 -6.39
CA LYS A 61 17.38 4.34 -5.09
C LYS A 61 16.63 3.68 -3.90
N ALA A 62 15.71 2.75 -4.15
CA ALA A 62 14.88 2.17 -3.10
C ALA A 62 15.08 0.66 -2.96
N GLU A 63 14.75 0.14 -1.78
CA GLU A 63 14.55 -1.29 -1.56
C GLU A 63 13.50 -1.86 -2.52
N SER A 64 13.59 -3.16 -2.77
CA SER A 64 12.58 -3.96 -3.45
C SER A 64 11.18 -3.58 -2.95
N THR A 65 10.36 -2.97 -3.81
CA THR A 65 9.06 -2.42 -3.44
C THR A 65 7.95 -3.26 -4.07
N PRO A 66 6.92 -3.67 -3.30
CA PRO A 66 5.73 -4.30 -3.86
C PRO A 66 4.96 -3.30 -4.72
N VAL A 67 4.63 -3.70 -5.94
CA VAL A 67 3.85 -2.90 -6.88
C VAL A 67 2.66 -3.70 -7.42
N ALA A 68 1.55 -3.02 -7.67
CA ALA A 68 0.33 -3.65 -8.18
C ALA A 68 -0.17 -2.89 -9.43
N ASN A 69 -0.77 -3.60 -10.37
CA ASN A 69 -1.58 -2.95 -11.40
C ASN A 69 -2.91 -2.46 -10.79
N VAL A 70 -3.73 -1.75 -11.57
CA VAL A 70 -4.98 -1.17 -11.06
C VAL A 70 -5.95 -2.23 -10.51
N GLU A 71 -6.11 -3.35 -11.21
CA GLU A 71 -7.03 -4.43 -10.82
C GLU A 71 -6.60 -5.11 -9.51
N ASN A 72 -5.30 -5.38 -9.37
CA ASN A 72 -4.75 -5.97 -8.15
C ASN A 72 -4.75 -4.97 -7.00
N TRP A 73 -4.54 -3.70 -7.28
CA TRP A 73 -4.64 -2.63 -6.28
C TRP A 73 -6.06 -2.51 -5.73
N GLU A 74 -7.09 -2.55 -6.58
CA GLU A 74 -8.50 -2.52 -6.13
C GLU A 74 -8.81 -3.66 -5.14
N LYS A 75 -8.27 -4.87 -5.39
CA LYS A 75 -8.39 -6.01 -4.47
C LYS A 75 -7.65 -5.75 -3.16
N ILE A 76 -6.40 -5.27 -3.22
CA ILE A 76 -5.61 -4.93 -2.03
C ILE A 76 -6.30 -3.83 -1.20
N GLN A 77 -6.94 -2.85 -1.84
CA GLN A 77 -7.69 -1.80 -1.16
C GLN A 77 -8.85 -2.36 -0.34
N GLY A 78 -9.55 -3.39 -0.83
CA GLY A 78 -10.60 -4.07 -0.06
C GLY A 78 -10.08 -4.57 1.29
N PHE A 79 -9.01 -5.37 1.26
CA PHE A 79 -8.37 -5.87 2.49
C PHE A 79 -7.84 -4.74 3.38
N LEU A 80 -7.27 -3.69 2.77
CA LEU A 80 -6.75 -2.54 3.52
C LEU A 80 -7.85 -1.84 4.30
N PHE A 81 -9.02 -1.62 3.69
CA PHE A 81 -10.14 -0.98 4.38
C PHE A 81 -10.69 -1.87 5.50
N GLU A 82 -10.80 -3.17 5.29
CA GLU A 82 -11.20 -4.12 6.34
C GLU A 82 -10.23 -4.06 7.53
N TYR A 83 -8.92 -4.11 7.27
CA TYR A 83 -7.89 -4.01 8.30
C TYR A 83 -7.96 -2.68 9.08
N LEU A 84 -8.10 -1.54 8.38
CA LEU A 84 -8.18 -0.23 9.02
C LEU A 84 -9.46 -0.07 9.86
N ILE A 85 -10.58 -0.67 9.43
CA ILE A 85 -11.82 -0.68 10.21
C ILE A 85 -11.63 -1.50 11.48
N GLU A 86 -11.04 -2.70 11.39
CA GLU A 86 -10.76 -3.54 12.56
C GLU A 86 -9.85 -2.84 13.58
N GLU A 87 -8.73 -2.25 13.14
CA GLU A 87 -7.84 -1.46 14.00
C GLU A 87 -8.55 -0.26 14.65
N SER A 88 -9.48 0.38 13.94
CA SER A 88 -10.24 1.49 14.51
C SER A 88 -11.25 1.03 15.57
N LEU A 89 -11.83 -0.17 15.42
CA LEU A 89 -12.78 -0.74 16.37
C LEU A 89 -12.08 -1.20 17.65
N THR A 90 -10.90 -1.84 17.54
CA THR A 90 -10.12 -2.27 18.71
C THR A 90 -9.62 -1.08 19.53
N ALA A 91 -9.22 0.02 18.89
CA ALA A 91 -8.81 1.25 19.58
C ALA A 91 -9.93 1.88 20.43
N VAL A 92 -11.21 1.70 20.05
CA VAL A 92 -12.37 2.23 20.78
C VAL A 92 -12.75 1.32 21.96
N GLU A 93 -12.52 0.02 21.88
CA GLU A 93 -12.83 -0.93 22.96
C GLU A 93 -11.78 -0.92 24.09
N GLU A 94 -10.54 -0.51 23.80
CA GLU A 94 -9.46 -0.39 24.78
C GLU A 94 -9.37 0.99 25.47
N SER A 95 -10.28 1.92 25.14
CA SER A 95 -10.31 3.31 25.63
C SER A 95 -11.24 3.54 26.82
#